data_AF-A0A7X8ZAQ0-F1
#
_entry.id   AF-A0A7X8ZAQ0-F1
#
_cell.length_a   1.000
_cell.length_b   1.000
_cell.length_c   1.000
_cell.angle_alpha   90.00
_cell.angle_beta   90.00
_cell.angle_gamma   90.00
#
_symmetry.space_group_name_H-M   'P 1'
#
loop_
_entity.id
_entity.type
_entity.pdbx_description
1 polymer ?
#
loop_
_entity_poly.entity_id
_entity_poly.type
_entity_poly.pdbx_seq_one_letter_code
_entity_poly.pdbx_strand_id
1 'polypeptide(L)' 'LFVLRETNNPSVLVNVAALSNPNEERLLSEPQFRQKAAKAIIDGIKVYYHE' A
#
# COMPACT_ATOMS: atom_id res chain seq x y z
N LEU A 1 -0.20 -12.95 9.15
CA LEU A 1 -1.09 -11.76 9.25
C LEU A 1 -1.40 -11.41 10.71
N PHE A 2 -0.41 -11.43 11.61
CA PHE A 2 -0.64 -11.16 13.04
C PHE A 2 -1.25 -9.76 13.26
N VAL A 3 -0.70 -8.76 12.56
CA VAL A 3 -1.18 -7.36 12.61
C VAL A 3 -2.65 -7.24 12.22
N LEU A 4 -3.13 -7.95 11.19
CA LEU A 4 -4.55 -7.88 10.80
C LEU A 4 -5.47 -8.64 11.76
N ARG A 5 -4.95 -9.65 12.46
CA ARG A 5 -5.75 -10.51 13.34
C ARG A 5 -6.00 -9.89 14.72
N GLU A 6 -5.02 -9.15 15.23
CA GLU A 6 -5.07 -8.59 16.60
C GLU A 6 -5.55 -7.14 16.65
N THR A 7 -6.11 -6.61 15.55
CA THR A 7 -6.60 -5.23 15.47
C THR A 7 -8.13 -5.22 15.43
N ASN A 8 -8.77 -4.47 16.33
CA ASN A 8 -10.24 -4.39 16.42
C ASN A 8 -10.86 -3.37 15.43
N ASN A 9 -10.04 -2.61 14.72
CA ASN A 9 -10.44 -1.63 13.71
C ASN A 9 -10.28 -2.22 12.29
N PRO A 10 -11.01 -1.71 11.27
CA PRO A 10 -10.79 -2.10 9.88
C PRO A 10 -9.32 -1.95 9.50
N SER A 11 -8.69 -3.07 9.11
CA SER A 11 -7.24 -3.15 8.89
C SER A 11 -6.95 -3.88 7.59
N VAL A 12 -5.99 -3.36 6.82
CA VAL A 12 -5.53 -3.95 5.55
C VAL A 12 -4.01 -3.97 5.48
N LEU A 13 -3.45 -4.96 4.80
CA LEU A 13 -2.02 -5.03 4.47
C LEU A 13 -1.87 -4.87 2.97
N VAL A 14 -1.09 -3.88 2.54
CA VAL A 14 -0.93 -3.54 1.12
C VAL A 14 0.51 -3.84 0.70
N ASN A 15 0.66 -4.77 -0.25
CA ASN A 15 1.93 -5.01 -0.93
C ASN A 15 1.98 -4.13 -2.19
N VAL A 16 2.79 -3.08 -2.15
CA VAL A 16 2.88 -2.08 -3.24
C VAL A 16 3.66 -2.63 -4.45
N ALA A 17 4.67 -3.47 -4.20
CA ALA A 17 5.45 -4.20 -5.20
C ALA A 17 6.23 -5.33 -4.52
N ALA A 18 6.68 -6.31 -5.30
CA ALA A 18 7.45 -7.46 -4.84
C ALA A 18 8.96 -7.24 -5.05
N LEU A 19 9.73 -7.28 -3.95
CA LEU A 19 11.21 -7.23 -4.02
C LEU A 19 11.82 -8.44 -4.75
N SER A 20 11.11 -9.57 -4.80
CA SER A 20 11.57 -10.77 -5.51
C SER A 20 11.55 -10.62 -7.04
N ASN A 21 10.86 -9.61 -7.56
CA ASN A 21 10.82 -9.29 -8.98
C ASN A 21 11.75 -8.09 -9.24
N PRO A 22 12.88 -8.26 -9.97
CA PRO A 22 13.85 -7.19 -10.22
C PRO A 22 13.25 -5.92 -10.85
N ASN A 23 12.20 -6.08 -11.67
CA ASN A 23 11.52 -4.93 -12.28
C ASN A 23 10.72 -4.13 -11.26
N GLU A 24 10.07 -4.81 -10.31
CA GLU A 24 9.26 -4.18 -9.26
C GLU A 24 10.14 -3.62 -8.13
N GLU A 25 11.24 -4.28 -7.80
CA GLU A 25 12.29 -3.75 -6.94
C GLU A 25 12.83 -2.42 -7.50
N ARG A 26 13.14 -2.39 -8.80
CA ARG A 26 13.58 -1.16 -9.47
C ARG A 26 12.52 -0.06 -9.36
N LEU A 27 11.24 -0.37 -9.57
CA LEU A 27 10.15 0.59 -9.39
C LEU A 27 10.07 1.10 -7.94
N LEU A 28 10.26 0.23 -6.94
CA LEU A 28 10.29 0.65 -5.53
C LEU A 28 11.44 1.61 -5.22
N SER A 29 12.56 1.53 -5.94
CA SER A 29 13.67 2.48 -5.81
C SER A 29 13.32 3.90 -6.30
N GLU A 30 12.33 4.03 -7.20
CA GLU A 30 11.96 5.30 -7.82
C GLU A 30 11.07 6.15 -6.89
N PRO A 31 11.47 7.39 -6.52
CA PRO A 31 10.67 8.24 -5.64
C PRO A 31 9.28 8.56 -6.19
N GLN A 32 9.16 8.73 -7.51
CA GLN A 32 7.89 9.03 -8.18
C GLN A 32 6.90 7.87 -8.07
N PHE A 33 7.37 6.62 -8.21
CA PHE A 33 6.54 5.43 -8.05
C PHE A 33 6.01 5.32 -6.61
N ARG A 34 6.89 5.52 -5.61
CA ARG A 34 6.47 5.55 -4.20
C ARG A 34 5.45 6.65 -3.92
N GLN A 35 5.62 7.84 -4.50
CA GLN A 35 4.67 8.93 -4.35
C GLN A 35 3.31 8.61 -4.99
N LYS A 36 3.31 7.95 -6.15
CA LYS A 36 2.08 7.49 -6.82
C LYS A 36 1.34 6.46 -5.96
N ALA A 37 2.06 5.50 -5.38
CA ALA A 37 1.48 4.52 -4.47
C ALA A 37 0.89 5.17 -3.22
N ALA A 38 1.62 6.09 -2.59
CA ALA A 38 1.14 6.83 -1.42
C ALA A 38 -0.14 7.61 -1.71
N LYS A 39 -0.22 8.29 -2.87
CA LYS A 39 -1.43 8.99 -3.30
C LYS A 39 -2.61 8.04 -3.48
N ALA A 40 -2.39 6.91 -4.15
CA ALA A 40 -3.45 5.91 -4.36
C ALA A 40 -3.97 5.33 -3.04
N ILE A 41 -3.09 5.09 -2.05
CA ILE A 41 -3.50 4.62 -0.72
C ILE A 41 -4.37 5.66 -0.02
N ILE A 42 -3.96 6.93 -0.02
CA ILE A 42 -4.73 8.01 0.60
C ILE A 42 -6.09 8.19 -0.09
N ASP A 43 -6.11 8.17 -1.43
CA ASP A 43 -7.33 8.32 -2.19
C ASP A 43 -8.31 7.16 -1.92
N GLY A 44 -7.82 5.93 -1.83
CA GLY A 44 -8.63 4.76 -1.42
C GLY A 44 -9.19 4.88 0.00
N ILE A 45 -8.40 5.37 0.96
CA ILE A 45 -8.87 5.62 2.33
C ILE A 45 -9.97 6.68 2.33
N LYS A 46 -9.80 7.79 1.59
CA LYS A 46 -10.82 8.84 1.48
C LYS A 46 -12.13 8.28 0.94
N VAL A 47 -12.07 7.51 -0.14
CA VAL A 47 -13.26 6.88 -0.72
C VAL A 47 -13.97 6.01 0.31
N TYR A 48 -13.24 5.15 1.03
CA TYR A 48 -13.81 4.28 2.07
C TYR A 48 -14.54 5.03 3.20
N TYR A 49 -14.14 6.26 3.53
CA TYR A 49 -14.80 7.06 4.56
C TYR A 49 -15.88 8.02 4.03
N HIS A 50 -15.98 8.19 2.72
CA HIS A 50 -16.95 9.08 2.06
C HIS A 50 -18.11 8.32 1.39
N GLU A 51 -18.05 6.99 1.32
CA GLU A 51 -19.16 6.08 1.02
C GLU A 51 -19.63 5.35 2.29
#